data_AF-D3HPG5-F1
#
_entry.id   AF-D3HPG5-F1
#
_cell.length_a   1.000
_cell.length_b   1.000
_cell.length_c   1.000
_cell.angle_alpha   90.00
_cell.angle_beta   90.00
_cell.angle_gamma   90.00
#
_symmetry.space_group_name_H-M   'P 1'
#
loop_
_entity.id
_entity.type
_entity.pdbx_description
1 polymer ?
#
loop_
_entity_poly.entity_id
_entity_poly.type
_entity_poly.pdbx_seq_one_letter_code
_entity_poly.pdbx_strand_id
1 'polypeptide(L)'
;MQSKLEEADIFIYGKMGPKETNQILVSKVELLKNQPSFSNKIDELEENGGKLWLIRESRVEGLLTVQSISYKKSSSKWKMNTPQRYLLSNDKGWILNNESPGSDLFDAIAMSVGGIVKLTEENTTPHLPGLLNLLSESGYVPDNRINPKAGEETQTTAYTTYVTAPKPKSSPLESTIISLPEGILMALSCPLATKKTGAAKLMKDPVTLVSNGITYERAHLLDEDPTLQEGRDFYPNIKLKTIINYVAANALQPNDYLAKLEKVEEDIQDPIQFVTMKNPVLSPSGYSYEQSSIEQWISSKQIGLPVWGNAQPIPDPVTRLNIRDMPLVPNVNLRLFINAWPDFYEEKRHSCQQSCKNF
;
A
#
# COMPACT_ATOMS: atom_id res chain seq x y z
N MET A 1 13.32 8.51 31.11
CA MET A 1 13.60 8.10 29.72
C MET A 1 12.47 7.17 29.31
N GLN A 2 11.43 7.70 28.68
CA GLN A 2 10.33 6.92 28.10
C GLN A 2 10.72 6.60 26.67
N SER A 3 10.87 5.32 26.35
CA SER A 3 11.03 4.87 24.97
C SER A 3 9.78 5.27 24.19
N LYS A 4 9.98 5.90 23.03
CA LYS A 4 8.94 6.05 22.02
C LYS A 4 8.60 4.63 21.57
N LEU A 5 7.52 4.06 22.11
CA LEU A 5 6.87 2.91 21.50
C LEU A 5 6.30 3.43 20.18
N GLU A 6 6.96 3.10 19.07
CA GLU A 6 6.42 3.30 17.73
C GLU A 6 5.08 2.57 17.62
N GLU A 7 4.08 3.24 17.04
CA GLU A 7 2.73 2.71 16.82
C GLU A 7 2.82 1.42 16.01
N ALA A 8 2.50 0.30 16.64
CA ALA A 8 2.80 -1.01 16.10
C ALA A 8 1.54 -1.67 15.56
N ASP A 9 1.27 -1.45 14.27
CA ASP A 9 0.30 -2.27 13.55
C ASP A 9 0.89 -3.68 13.40
N ILE A 10 0.40 -4.67 14.14
CA ILE A 10 0.70 -6.08 13.92
C ILE A 10 -0.44 -6.73 13.15
N PHE A 11 -0.15 -7.15 11.92
CA PHE A 11 -1.07 -7.93 11.11
C PHE A 11 -0.79 -9.43 11.26
N ILE A 12 -1.84 -10.19 11.56
CA ILE A 12 -1.77 -11.62 11.85
C ILE A 12 -2.57 -12.37 10.78
N TYR A 13 -1.91 -13.30 10.11
CA TYR A 13 -2.58 -14.25 9.22
C TYR A 13 -3.55 -15.15 9.97
N GLY A 14 -4.63 -15.56 9.33
CA GLY A 14 -5.58 -16.54 9.86
C GLY A 14 -4.94 -17.91 10.13
N LYS A 15 -5.75 -18.83 10.68
CA LYS A 15 -5.28 -20.17 11.05
C LYS A 15 -4.71 -20.90 9.84
N MET A 16 -3.40 -21.15 9.86
CA MET A 16 -2.72 -21.90 8.80
C MET A 16 -1.59 -22.79 9.35
N GLY A 17 -1.18 -23.77 8.56
CA GLY A 17 -0.13 -24.70 8.92
C GLY A 17 1.24 -24.31 8.35
N PRO A 18 2.30 -25.04 8.71
CA PRO A 18 3.65 -24.75 8.23
C PRO A 18 3.79 -24.81 6.71
N LYS A 19 3.03 -25.67 6.03
CA LYS A 19 3.14 -25.87 4.58
C LYS A 19 2.67 -24.63 3.82
N GLU A 20 1.48 -24.13 4.16
CA GLU A 20 0.89 -22.93 3.55
C GLU A 20 1.77 -21.70 3.82
N THR A 21 2.23 -21.53 5.06
CA THR A 21 3.11 -20.44 5.44
C THR A 21 4.46 -20.46 4.74
N ASN A 22 5.06 -21.66 4.62
CA ASN A 22 6.33 -21.81 3.90
C ASN A 22 6.18 -21.41 2.44
N GLN A 23 5.03 -21.71 1.83
CA GLN A 23 4.74 -21.35 0.44
C GLN A 23 4.68 -19.83 0.28
N ILE A 24 4.01 -19.11 1.20
CA ILE A 24 3.99 -17.63 1.21
C ILE A 24 5.41 -17.05 1.31
N LEU A 25 6.22 -17.57 2.23
CA LEU A 25 7.59 -17.10 2.45
C LEU A 25 8.49 -17.34 1.21
N VAL A 26 8.41 -18.52 0.58
CA VAL A 26 9.18 -18.82 -0.65
C VAL A 26 8.71 -17.94 -1.79
N SER A 27 7.39 -17.84 -2.02
CA SER A 27 6.85 -17.03 -3.11
C SER A 27 7.21 -15.56 -2.95
N LYS A 28 7.31 -15.03 -1.71
CA LYS A 28 7.77 -13.67 -1.49
C LYS A 28 9.25 -13.49 -1.84
N VAL A 29 10.11 -14.45 -1.52
CA VAL A 29 11.53 -14.44 -1.93
C VAL A 29 11.64 -14.44 -3.46
N GLU A 30 10.90 -15.32 -4.14
CA GLU A 30 10.90 -15.39 -5.61
C GLU A 30 10.42 -14.09 -6.25
N LEU A 31 9.36 -13.50 -5.71
CA LEU A 31 8.83 -12.22 -6.18
C LEU A 31 9.85 -11.09 -6.01
N LEU A 32 10.52 -11.00 -4.85
CA LEU A 32 11.54 -9.97 -4.60
C LEU A 32 12.76 -10.13 -5.52
N LYS A 33 13.15 -11.37 -5.86
CA LYS A 33 14.24 -11.62 -6.82
C LYS A 33 13.90 -11.21 -8.24
N ASN A 34 12.65 -11.36 -8.65
CA ASN A 34 12.21 -11.14 -10.03
C ASN A 34 11.75 -9.69 -10.31
N GLN A 35 11.70 -8.83 -9.29
CA GLN A 35 11.30 -7.43 -9.46
C GLN A 35 12.52 -6.49 -9.37
N PRO A 36 12.89 -5.79 -10.47
CA PRO A 36 14.06 -4.91 -10.52
C PRO A 36 14.05 -3.77 -9.48
N SER A 37 12.86 -3.34 -9.06
CA SER A 37 12.67 -2.29 -8.06
C SER A 37 13.00 -2.74 -6.63
N PHE A 38 13.12 -4.04 -6.38
CA PHE A 38 13.34 -4.62 -5.04
C PHE A 38 14.61 -5.47 -4.96
N SER A 39 15.47 -5.47 -5.99
CA SER A 39 16.75 -6.18 -5.98
C SER A 39 17.61 -5.78 -4.77
N ASN A 40 17.64 -4.48 -4.45
CA ASN A 40 18.41 -3.98 -3.31
C ASN A 40 17.94 -4.58 -1.97
N LYS A 41 16.64 -4.87 -1.81
CA LYS A 41 16.10 -5.45 -0.56
C LYS A 41 16.47 -6.92 -0.42
N ILE A 42 16.48 -7.67 -1.52
CA ILE A 42 16.89 -9.08 -1.45
C ILE A 42 18.39 -9.20 -1.22
N ASP A 43 19.20 -8.35 -1.88
CA ASP A 43 20.65 -8.30 -1.70
C ASP A 43 21.02 -7.97 -0.25
N GLU A 44 20.35 -6.97 0.34
CA GLU A 44 20.52 -6.60 1.74
C GLU A 44 20.24 -7.78 2.69
N LEU A 45 19.14 -8.51 2.48
CA LEU A 45 18.77 -9.68 3.29
C LEU A 45 19.77 -10.85 3.13
N GLU A 46 20.29 -11.06 1.93
CA GLU A 46 21.32 -12.08 1.67
C GLU A 46 22.66 -11.70 2.33
N GLU A 47 22.99 -10.39 2.36
CA GLU A 47 24.22 -9.87 2.96
C GLU A 47 24.16 -9.84 4.49
N ASN A 48 23.09 -9.33 5.09
CA ASN A 48 22.98 -9.18 6.55
C ASN A 48 22.45 -10.43 7.27
N GLY A 49 21.99 -11.45 6.52
CA GLY A 49 21.40 -12.66 7.10
C GLY A 49 20.02 -12.41 7.72
N GLY A 50 19.34 -11.36 7.28
CA GLY A 50 18.02 -10.95 7.73
C GLY A 50 16.96 -12.00 7.44
N LYS A 51 15.87 -11.92 8.21
CA LYS A 51 14.74 -12.84 8.12
C LYS A 51 13.59 -12.13 7.42
N LEU A 52 13.03 -12.74 6.39
CA LEU A 52 11.64 -12.48 6.00
C LEU A 52 10.75 -13.31 6.91
N TRP A 53 9.70 -12.71 7.45
CA TRP A 53 8.91 -13.35 8.49
C TRP A 53 7.45 -12.93 8.46
N LEU A 54 6.59 -13.75 9.05
CA LEU A 54 5.18 -13.43 9.23
C LEU A 54 4.65 -14.03 10.53
N ILE A 55 3.53 -13.48 10.99
CA ILE A 55 2.81 -13.96 12.16
C ILE A 55 1.50 -14.58 11.68
N ARG A 56 1.18 -15.75 12.20
CA ARG A 56 -0.10 -16.41 11.96
C ARG A 56 -0.70 -16.94 13.24
N GLU A 57 -2.01 -17.10 13.22
CA GLU A 57 -2.67 -17.92 14.21
C GLU A 57 -2.29 -19.40 14.01
N SER A 58 -1.96 -20.07 15.11
CA SER A 58 -1.68 -21.49 15.08
C SER A 58 -2.96 -22.28 14.86
N ARG A 59 -2.84 -23.46 14.23
CA ARG A 59 -3.92 -24.46 14.22
C ARG A 59 -4.23 -25.00 15.63
N VAL A 60 -3.27 -24.86 16.53
CA VAL A 60 -3.42 -25.15 17.95
C VAL A 60 -4.03 -23.91 18.60
N GLU A 61 -5.19 -24.07 19.22
CA GLU A 61 -5.89 -22.97 19.87
C GLU A 61 -5.03 -22.31 20.96
N GLY A 62 -5.13 -20.98 21.08
CA GLY A 62 -4.39 -20.22 22.07
C GLY A 62 -2.93 -19.89 21.73
N LEU A 63 -2.43 -20.34 20.57
CA LEU A 63 -1.05 -20.10 20.15
C LEU A 63 -0.93 -19.17 18.94
N LEU A 64 0.09 -18.32 18.99
CA LEU A 64 0.53 -17.46 17.89
C LEU A 64 1.84 -18.02 17.33
N THR A 65 2.00 -18.12 16.01
CA THR A 65 3.22 -18.67 15.40
C THR A 65 3.90 -17.64 14.53
N VAL A 66 5.18 -17.42 14.76
CA VAL A 66 6.08 -16.69 13.87
C VAL A 66 6.83 -17.69 13.01
N GLN A 67 6.75 -17.53 11.69
CA GLN A 67 7.55 -18.30 10.75
C GLN A 67 8.43 -17.36 9.94
N SER A 68 9.60 -17.86 9.55
CA SER A 68 10.57 -17.06 8.83
C SER A 68 11.45 -17.89 7.89
N ILE A 69 12.01 -17.19 6.91
CA ILE A 69 12.98 -17.70 5.97
C ILE A 69 14.19 -16.74 5.96
N SER A 70 15.39 -17.29 5.91
CA SER A 70 16.64 -16.53 5.87
C SER A 70 17.63 -17.13 4.89
N TYR A 71 18.52 -16.30 4.36
CA TYR A 71 19.55 -16.75 3.44
C TYR A 71 20.70 -17.41 4.18
N LYS A 72 21.03 -18.65 3.80
CA LYS A 72 22.16 -19.38 4.37
C LYS A 72 23.36 -19.28 3.42
N LYS A 73 24.29 -18.36 3.72
CA LYS A 73 25.51 -18.12 2.94
C LYS A 73 26.32 -19.38 2.67
N SER A 74 26.45 -20.27 3.65
CA SER A 74 27.23 -21.52 3.49
C SER A 74 26.68 -22.48 2.44
N SER A 75 25.41 -22.34 2.05
CA SER A 75 24.75 -23.20 1.06
C SER A 75 24.17 -22.43 -0.12
N SER A 76 24.39 -21.11 -0.16
CA SER A 76 23.81 -20.18 -1.14
C SER A 76 22.31 -20.39 -1.39
N LYS A 77 21.56 -20.68 -0.32
CA LYS A 77 20.15 -21.08 -0.39
C LYS A 77 19.35 -20.43 0.72
N TRP A 78 18.13 -20.04 0.38
CA TRP A 78 17.11 -19.66 1.36
C TRP A 78 16.65 -20.89 2.13
N LYS A 79 16.64 -20.80 3.46
CA LYS A 79 16.29 -21.89 4.36
C LYS A 79 15.17 -21.45 5.30
N MET A 80 14.15 -22.31 5.44
CA MET A 80 13.13 -22.13 6.47
C MET A 80 13.74 -22.24 7.86
N ASN A 81 13.45 -21.25 8.69
CA ASN A 81 13.80 -21.27 10.09
C ASN A 81 12.77 -22.11 10.87
N THR A 82 13.18 -22.64 12.02
CA THR A 82 12.25 -23.33 12.93
C THR A 82 11.14 -22.36 13.35
N PRO A 83 9.85 -22.72 13.19
CA PRO A 83 8.75 -21.89 13.66
C PRO A 83 8.87 -21.60 15.15
N GLN A 84 8.53 -20.39 15.55
CA GLN A 84 8.45 -19.98 16.94
C GLN A 84 6.99 -19.83 17.35
N ARG A 85 6.56 -20.62 18.32
CA ARG A 85 5.19 -20.62 18.85
C ARG A 85 5.16 -19.90 20.19
N TYR A 86 4.21 -18.99 20.32
CA TYR A 86 4.02 -18.16 21.47
C TYR A 86 2.69 -18.49 22.12
N LEU A 87 2.69 -18.66 23.44
CA LEU A 87 1.49 -18.78 24.26
C LEU A 87 1.35 -17.51 25.10
N LEU A 88 0.10 -17.12 25.39
CA LEU A 88 -0.19 -15.98 26.23
C LEU A 88 -0.42 -16.42 27.69
N SER A 89 0.33 -15.80 28.61
CA SER A 89 0.17 -15.90 30.06
C SER A 89 -0.31 -14.56 30.61
N ASN A 90 -1.23 -14.57 31.58
CA ASN A 90 -1.66 -13.35 32.26
C ASN A 90 -0.54 -12.70 33.09
N ASP A 91 0.38 -13.50 33.63
CA ASP A 91 1.43 -13.01 34.53
C ASP A 91 2.69 -12.56 33.78
N LYS A 92 3.01 -13.23 32.66
CA LYS A 92 4.26 -13.03 31.91
C LYS A 92 4.06 -12.51 30.48
N GLY A 93 2.83 -12.35 30.03
CA GLY A 93 2.51 -12.00 28.65
C GLY A 93 2.83 -13.12 27.67
N TRP A 94 3.22 -12.77 26.45
CA TRP A 94 3.62 -13.75 25.43
C TRP A 94 4.91 -14.45 25.84
N ILE A 95 4.97 -15.78 25.72
CA ILE A 95 6.20 -16.54 25.95
C ILE A 95 6.39 -17.59 24.85
N LEU A 96 7.65 -17.91 24.54
CA LEU A 96 8.01 -18.94 23.59
C LEU A 96 7.76 -20.35 24.16
N ASN A 97 6.99 -21.17 23.46
CA ASN A 97 6.82 -22.59 23.74
C ASN A 97 6.75 -23.38 22.42
N ASN A 98 7.88 -23.95 22.02
CA ASN A 98 8.00 -24.74 20.80
C ASN A 98 7.75 -26.23 20.99
N GLU A 99 7.40 -26.68 22.19
CA GLU A 99 7.14 -28.08 22.47
C GLU A 99 5.87 -28.58 21.79
N SER A 100 5.75 -29.90 21.61
CA SER A 100 4.58 -30.50 20.97
C SER A 100 3.33 -30.27 21.83
N PRO A 101 2.23 -29.70 21.29
CA PRO A 101 1.00 -29.50 22.03
C PRO A 101 0.50 -30.83 22.59
N GLY A 102 0.16 -30.85 23.89
CA GLY A 102 -0.25 -32.07 24.61
C GLY A 102 0.90 -33.00 25.00
N SER A 103 2.16 -32.55 24.93
CA SER A 103 3.29 -33.25 25.57
C SER A 103 3.48 -32.79 27.00
N ASP A 104 4.00 -33.67 27.86
CA ASP A 104 4.28 -33.36 29.28
C ASP A 104 5.11 -32.08 29.45
N LEU A 105 6.08 -31.85 28.55
CA LEU A 105 6.93 -30.67 28.60
C LEU A 105 6.21 -29.39 28.16
N PHE A 106 5.33 -29.48 27.16
CA PHE A 106 4.49 -28.36 26.75
C PHE A 106 3.55 -27.95 27.89
N ASP A 107 2.91 -28.93 28.53
CA ASP A 107 1.98 -28.71 29.64
C ASP A 107 2.71 -28.20 30.88
N ALA A 108 3.91 -28.71 31.19
CA ALA A 108 4.73 -28.20 32.28
C ALA A 108 5.11 -26.72 32.07
N ILE A 109 5.49 -26.33 30.84
CA ILE A 109 5.77 -24.93 30.51
C ILE A 109 4.50 -24.09 30.67
N ALA A 110 3.37 -24.52 30.10
CA ALA A 110 2.10 -23.80 30.20
C ALA A 110 1.66 -23.63 31.67
N MET A 111 1.70 -24.69 32.48
CA MET A 111 1.35 -24.64 33.90
C MET A 111 2.28 -23.72 34.70
N SER A 112 3.59 -23.70 34.39
CA SER A 112 4.58 -22.86 35.09
C SER A 112 4.35 -21.35 34.93
N VAL A 113 3.46 -20.95 34.02
CA VAL A 113 3.11 -19.56 33.72
C VAL A 113 1.61 -19.28 33.82
N GLY A 114 0.86 -20.13 34.53
CA GLY A 114 -0.57 -19.90 34.79
C GLY A 114 -1.54 -20.51 33.76
N GLY A 115 -1.06 -21.39 32.89
CA GLY A 115 -1.88 -22.14 31.93
C GLY A 115 -2.04 -21.48 30.56
N ILE A 116 -2.83 -22.11 29.69
CA ILE A 116 -3.20 -21.56 28.37
C ILE A 116 -4.40 -20.64 28.57
N VAL A 117 -4.21 -19.35 28.35
CA VAL A 117 -5.28 -18.36 28.42
C VAL A 117 -6.07 -18.38 27.11
N LYS A 118 -7.40 -18.38 27.22
CA LYS A 118 -8.25 -18.16 26.05
C LYS A 118 -8.01 -16.75 25.52
N LEU A 119 -7.66 -16.65 24.25
CA LEU A 119 -7.37 -15.37 23.62
C LEU A 119 -8.66 -14.56 23.50
N THR A 120 -8.67 -13.41 24.16
CA THR A 120 -9.70 -12.36 24.06
C THR A 120 -9.00 -11.02 23.89
N GLU A 121 -9.71 -10.03 23.35
CA GLU A 121 -9.16 -8.68 23.17
C GLU A 121 -8.67 -8.10 24.51
N GLU A 122 -9.41 -8.33 25.60
CA GLU A 122 -9.08 -7.89 26.95
C GLU A 122 -7.74 -8.44 27.44
N ASN A 123 -7.44 -9.70 27.12
CA ASN A 123 -6.23 -10.37 27.59
C ASN A 123 -5.04 -10.12 26.67
N THR A 124 -5.23 -10.00 25.36
CA THR A 124 -4.12 -9.80 24.41
C THR A 124 -3.62 -8.36 24.36
N THR A 125 -4.52 -7.37 24.42
CA THR A 125 -4.20 -5.93 24.26
C THR A 125 -3.07 -5.47 25.18
N PRO A 126 -3.10 -5.76 26.50
CA PRO A 126 -2.07 -5.30 27.43
C PRO A 126 -0.68 -5.89 27.13
N HIS A 127 -0.62 -7.01 26.41
CA HIS A 127 0.61 -7.76 26.16
C HIS A 127 1.21 -7.52 24.76
N LEU A 128 0.61 -6.65 23.94
CA LEU A 128 1.17 -6.24 22.64
C LEU A 128 2.61 -5.68 22.76
N PRO A 129 2.94 -4.77 23.70
CA PRO A 129 4.31 -4.29 23.86
C PRO A 129 5.32 -5.41 24.15
N GLY A 130 4.90 -6.41 24.95
CA GLY A 130 5.72 -7.58 25.26
C GLY A 130 5.98 -8.45 24.02
N LEU A 131 4.97 -8.64 23.17
CA LEU A 131 5.14 -9.36 21.90
C LEU A 131 6.15 -8.67 20.99
N LEU A 132 6.05 -7.35 20.84
CA LEU A 132 6.96 -6.57 19.99
C LEU A 132 8.40 -6.64 20.49
N ASN A 133 8.59 -6.56 21.82
CA ASN A 133 9.91 -6.70 22.41
C ASN A 133 10.51 -8.09 22.12
N LEU A 134 9.73 -9.16 22.29
CA LEU A 134 10.16 -10.52 21.99
C LEU A 134 10.53 -10.72 20.52
N LEU A 135 9.73 -10.14 19.62
CA LEU A 135 10.00 -10.21 18.18
C LEU A 135 11.32 -9.50 17.83
N SER A 136 11.51 -8.29 18.37
CA SER A 136 12.74 -7.50 18.19
C SER A 136 13.97 -8.23 18.73
N GLU A 137 13.91 -8.75 19.96
CA GLU A 137 15.00 -9.53 20.59
C GLU A 137 15.32 -10.81 19.79
N SER A 138 14.32 -11.38 19.12
CA SER A 138 14.48 -12.56 18.25
C SER A 138 14.97 -12.23 16.84
N GLY A 139 15.29 -10.96 16.56
CA GLY A 139 15.81 -10.48 15.27
C GLY A 139 14.76 -10.39 14.17
N TYR A 140 13.49 -10.19 14.51
CA TYR A 140 12.41 -9.95 13.55
C TYR A 140 12.22 -8.46 13.31
N VAL A 141 12.93 -7.95 12.30
CA VAL A 141 12.87 -6.54 11.91
C VAL A 141 11.50 -6.22 11.27
N PRO A 142 10.74 -5.22 11.75
CA PRO A 142 9.40 -4.89 11.25
C PRO A 142 9.30 -4.73 9.72
N ASP A 143 10.28 -4.08 9.09
CA ASP A 143 10.29 -3.84 7.63
C ASP A 143 10.40 -5.10 6.78
N ASN A 144 10.80 -6.23 7.39
CA ASN A 144 10.92 -7.52 6.74
C ASN A 144 9.71 -8.43 6.98
N ARG A 145 8.67 -7.90 7.65
CA ARG A 145 7.43 -8.62 7.88
C ARG A 145 6.62 -8.71 6.59
N ILE A 146 6.06 -9.89 6.35
CA ILE A 146 5.07 -10.14 5.31
C ILE A 146 3.71 -10.04 6.01
N ASN A 147 2.89 -9.09 5.57
CA ASN A 147 1.55 -8.89 6.10
C ASN A 147 0.53 -9.69 5.27
N PRO A 148 -0.53 -10.21 5.91
CA PRO A 148 -1.68 -10.76 5.20
C PRO A 148 -2.28 -9.76 4.22
N LYS A 149 -2.81 -10.29 3.11
CA LYS A 149 -3.72 -9.56 2.22
C LYS A 149 -5.13 -9.58 2.81
N ALA A 150 -5.99 -8.69 2.30
CA ALA A 150 -7.41 -8.70 2.63
C ALA A 150 -8.03 -10.09 2.42
N GLY A 151 -8.63 -10.63 3.48
CA GLY A 151 -9.22 -11.96 3.52
C GLY A 151 -8.26 -13.07 4.00
N GLU A 152 -6.96 -12.78 4.13
CA GLU A 152 -5.97 -13.69 4.72
C GLU A 152 -5.73 -13.40 6.21
N GLU A 153 -6.24 -12.27 6.73
CA GLU A 153 -6.13 -11.91 8.14
C GLU A 153 -6.90 -12.88 9.05
N THR A 154 -6.46 -12.96 10.29
CA THR A 154 -7.23 -13.64 11.33
C THR A 154 -8.58 -12.96 11.54
N GLN A 155 -9.63 -13.76 11.58
CA GLN A 155 -10.98 -13.34 11.96
C GLN A 155 -11.18 -13.35 13.49
N THR A 156 -10.13 -13.69 14.25
CA THR A 156 -10.17 -13.80 15.70
C THR A 156 -10.18 -12.40 16.30
N THR A 157 -11.27 -12.06 16.98
CA THR A 157 -11.47 -10.75 17.61
C THR A 157 -10.46 -10.44 18.72
N ALA A 158 -9.72 -11.44 19.19
CA ALA A 158 -8.68 -11.24 20.19
C ALA A 158 -7.51 -10.37 19.72
N TYR A 159 -7.37 -10.02 18.45
CA TYR A 159 -6.23 -9.24 17.96
C TYR A 159 -6.63 -7.89 17.35
N THR A 160 -7.89 -7.47 17.48
CA THR A 160 -8.43 -6.24 16.90
C THR A 160 -7.65 -4.99 17.31
N THR A 161 -7.14 -4.95 18.54
CA THR A 161 -6.36 -3.84 19.10
C THR A 161 -4.87 -3.87 18.75
N TYR A 162 -4.39 -4.96 18.14
CA TYR A 162 -3.02 -5.04 17.64
C TYR A 162 -2.83 -4.22 16.37
N VAL A 163 -3.95 -3.71 15.83
CA VAL A 163 -4.00 -2.73 14.76
C VAL A 163 -4.41 -1.41 15.42
N THR A 164 -3.60 -0.36 15.26
CA THR A 164 -3.89 0.95 15.83
C THR A 164 -5.01 1.61 15.02
N ALA A 165 -6.26 1.39 15.40
CA ALA A 165 -7.35 2.24 14.93
C ALA A 165 -7.24 3.62 15.60
N PRO A 166 -7.18 4.74 14.85
CA PRO A 166 -7.23 6.06 15.45
C PRO A 166 -8.61 6.26 16.11
N LYS A 167 -8.62 6.55 17.42
CA LYS A 167 -9.85 6.91 18.14
C LYS A 167 -10.52 8.13 17.48
N PRO A 168 -11.84 8.12 17.28
CA PRO A 168 -12.54 9.16 16.53
C PRO A 168 -12.76 10.39 17.42
N LYS A 169 -12.27 11.54 16.98
CA LYS A 169 -12.83 12.83 17.39
C LYS A 169 -13.44 13.50 16.16
N SER A 170 -14.77 13.38 16.09
CA SER A 170 -15.73 14.33 15.52
C SER A 170 -15.33 15.11 14.26
N SER A 171 -15.76 14.62 13.10
CA SER A 171 -16.53 15.38 12.09
C SER A 171 -16.93 14.44 10.94
N PRO A 172 -18.11 14.60 10.32
CA PRO A 172 -18.69 13.60 9.43
C PRO A 172 -18.05 13.70 8.04
N LEU A 173 -17.13 12.79 7.78
CA LEU A 173 -16.79 12.24 6.47
C LEU A 173 -15.98 10.98 6.81
N GLU A 174 -16.71 9.88 6.97
CA GLU A 174 -16.19 8.56 7.28
C GLU A 174 -15.03 8.24 6.33
N SER A 175 -13.83 8.08 6.88
CA SER A 175 -12.72 7.49 6.15
C SER A 175 -12.97 5.99 6.05
N THR A 176 -13.73 5.59 5.03
CA THR A 176 -13.77 4.20 4.60
C THR A 176 -12.33 3.74 4.36
N ILE A 177 -11.89 2.71 5.06
CA ILE A 177 -10.63 2.04 4.76
C ILE A 177 -10.83 1.35 3.41
N ILE A 178 -10.39 1.99 2.33
CA ILE A 178 -10.49 1.44 0.99
C ILE A 178 -9.37 0.42 0.82
N SER A 179 -9.71 -0.88 0.83
CA SER A 179 -8.79 -1.94 0.40
C SER A 179 -8.65 -1.87 -1.13
N LEU A 180 -7.63 -1.14 -1.59
CA LEU A 180 -7.28 -1.04 -3.01
C LEU A 180 -6.20 -2.05 -3.37
N PRO A 181 -6.27 -2.67 -4.56
CA PRO A 181 -5.15 -3.45 -5.08
C PRO A 181 -3.87 -2.62 -5.10
N GLU A 182 -2.73 -3.26 -4.87
CA GLU A 182 -1.42 -2.61 -4.75
C GLU A 182 -1.11 -1.68 -5.93
N GLY A 183 -1.46 -2.07 -7.17
CA GLY A 183 -1.28 -1.23 -8.36
C GLY A 183 -2.06 0.08 -8.31
N ILE A 184 -3.34 0.03 -7.88
CA ILE A 184 -4.18 1.22 -7.71
C ILE A 184 -3.67 2.06 -6.55
N LEU A 185 -3.34 1.42 -5.42
CA LEU A 185 -2.87 2.11 -4.23
C LEU A 185 -1.53 2.84 -4.48
N MET A 186 -0.58 2.20 -5.16
CA MET A 186 0.69 2.83 -5.54
C MET A 186 0.49 4.01 -6.48
N ALA A 187 -0.43 3.89 -7.45
CA ALA A 187 -0.72 4.95 -8.39
C ALA A 187 -1.36 6.18 -7.73
N LEU A 188 -2.19 5.96 -6.71
CA LEU A 188 -3.01 7.01 -6.09
C LEU A 188 -2.46 7.54 -4.77
N SER A 189 -1.38 6.97 -4.24
CA SER A 189 -0.77 7.38 -2.97
C SER A 189 0.48 8.24 -3.15
N CYS A 190 0.78 9.09 -2.17
CA CYS A 190 1.96 9.93 -2.17
C CYS A 190 3.21 9.13 -1.76
N PRO A 191 4.26 9.03 -2.61
CA PRO A 191 5.48 8.30 -2.26
C PRO A 191 6.19 8.84 -1.01
N LEU A 192 6.16 10.16 -0.78
CA LEU A 192 6.76 10.78 0.41
C LEU A 192 5.98 10.44 1.68
N ALA A 193 4.65 10.41 1.62
CA ALA A 193 3.81 9.99 2.73
C ALA A 193 4.07 8.53 3.10
N THR A 194 4.14 7.66 2.08
CA THR A 194 4.45 6.25 2.26
C THR A 194 5.86 6.06 2.83
N LYS A 195 6.85 6.84 2.39
CA LYS A 195 8.22 6.79 2.93
C LYS A 195 8.29 7.25 4.40
N LYS A 196 7.54 8.30 4.77
CA LYS A 196 7.54 8.85 6.14
C LYS A 196 6.72 8.04 7.14
N THR A 197 5.60 7.47 6.70
CA THR A 197 4.60 6.87 7.61
C THR A 197 4.43 5.36 7.40
N GLY A 198 5.06 4.77 6.39
CA GLY A 198 4.86 3.37 6.00
C GLY A 198 3.47 3.07 5.39
N ALA A 199 2.50 3.96 5.55
CA ALA A 199 1.14 3.81 5.07
C ALA A 199 0.93 4.55 3.74
N ALA A 200 0.52 3.80 2.71
CA ALA A 200 0.06 4.37 1.45
C ALA A 200 -1.35 4.95 1.64
N LYS A 201 -1.42 6.28 1.80
CA LYS A 201 -2.68 7.02 1.86
C LYS A 201 -2.94 7.70 0.52
N LEU A 202 -4.20 7.65 0.09
CA LEU A 202 -4.67 8.36 -1.09
C LEU A 202 -4.36 9.85 -0.99
N MET A 203 -3.84 10.41 -2.07
CA MET A 203 -3.57 11.84 -2.17
C MET A 203 -4.88 12.63 -2.18
N LYS A 204 -4.96 13.70 -1.39
CA LYS A 204 -6.08 14.64 -1.38
C LYS A 204 -5.84 15.77 -2.36
N ASP A 205 -4.59 16.22 -2.47
CA ASP A 205 -4.20 17.28 -3.39
C ASP A 205 -2.96 16.88 -4.21
N PRO A 206 -3.13 16.00 -5.22
CA PRO A 206 -2.02 15.47 -6.00
C PRO A 206 -1.40 16.55 -6.91
N VAL A 207 -0.07 16.70 -6.82
CA VAL A 207 0.76 17.54 -7.68
C VAL A 207 1.91 16.74 -8.27
N THR A 208 2.22 16.94 -9.55
CA THR A 208 3.28 16.22 -10.25
C THR A 208 4.52 17.09 -10.36
N LEU A 209 5.65 16.57 -9.86
CA LEU A 209 6.93 17.27 -9.94
C LEU A 209 7.49 17.19 -11.36
N VAL A 210 7.88 18.35 -11.91
CA VAL A 210 8.34 18.48 -13.30
C VAL A 210 9.62 17.68 -13.55
N SER A 211 10.51 17.62 -12.56
CA SER A 211 11.83 16.99 -12.69
C SER A 211 11.80 15.46 -12.84
N ASN A 212 10.74 14.79 -12.38
CA ASN A 212 10.67 13.33 -12.39
C ASN A 212 9.31 12.75 -12.85
N GLY A 213 8.28 13.57 -13.03
CA GLY A 213 6.95 13.12 -13.46
C GLY A 213 6.17 12.29 -12.43
N ILE A 214 6.64 12.25 -11.18
CA ILE A 214 6.00 11.55 -10.07
C ILE A 214 5.02 12.50 -9.38
N THR A 215 3.86 11.97 -9.01
CA THR A 215 2.83 12.71 -8.27
C THR A 215 2.99 12.53 -6.76
N TYR A 216 2.85 13.63 -6.04
CA TYR A 216 2.97 13.75 -4.59
C TYR A 216 1.73 14.45 -4.01
N GLU A 217 1.51 14.27 -2.71
CA GLU A 217 0.62 15.13 -1.94
C GLU A 217 1.28 16.51 -1.79
N ARG A 218 0.59 17.57 -2.21
CA ARG A 218 1.12 18.95 -2.23
C ARG A 218 1.75 19.35 -0.90
N ALA A 219 1.04 19.12 0.21
CA ALA A 219 1.53 19.49 1.53
C ALA A 219 2.88 18.81 1.85
N HIS A 220 3.00 17.51 1.57
CA HIS A 220 4.23 16.77 1.84
C HIS A 220 5.39 17.16 0.93
N LEU A 221 5.10 17.54 -0.32
CA LEU A 221 6.12 18.03 -1.25
C LEU A 221 6.69 19.37 -0.78
N LEU A 222 5.82 20.30 -0.37
CA LEU A 222 6.21 21.62 0.12
C LEU A 222 6.82 21.58 1.53
N ASP A 223 6.50 20.58 2.34
CA ASP A 223 7.19 20.33 3.62
C ASP A 223 8.65 19.88 3.41
N GLU A 224 8.92 19.09 2.35
CA GLU A 224 10.27 18.64 2.00
C GLU A 224 11.09 19.76 1.34
N ASP A 225 10.48 20.49 0.42
CA ASP A 225 11.12 21.64 -0.24
C ASP A 225 10.12 22.80 -0.40
N PRO A 226 10.13 23.76 0.56
CA PRO A 226 9.28 24.94 0.52
C PRO A 226 9.59 25.92 -0.61
N THR A 227 10.70 25.73 -1.34
CA THR A 227 11.14 26.67 -2.40
C THR A 227 10.48 26.39 -3.74
N LEU A 228 9.86 25.21 -3.91
CA LEU A 228 9.21 24.79 -5.13
C LEU A 228 8.00 25.68 -5.47
N GLN A 229 7.84 26.02 -6.75
CA GLN A 229 6.77 26.87 -7.26
C GLN A 229 5.82 26.11 -8.19
N GLU A 230 4.51 26.27 -7.94
CA GLU A 230 3.47 25.74 -8.84
C GLU A 230 3.54 26.42 -10.21
N GLY A 231 3.37 25.65 -11.27
CA GLY A 231 3.47 26.14 -12.65
C GLY A 231 4.90 26.24 -13.17
N ARG A 232 5.91 25.98 -12.33
CA ARG A 232 7.32 25.91 -12.72
C ARG A 232 7.98 24.59 -12.34
N ASP A 233 7.90 24.24 -11.06
CA ASP A 233 8.60 23.07 -10.50
C ASP A 233 7.65 21.88 -10.33
N PHE A 234 6.35 22.14 -10.14
CA PHE A 234 5.30 21.14 -10.13
C PHE A 234 4.00 21.68 -10.73
N TYR A 235 3.14 20.77 -11.20
CA TYR A 235 1.82 21.10 -11.73
C TYR A 235 0.71 20.37 -10.95
N PRO A 236 -0.49 20.94 -10.81
CA PRO A 236 -1.64 20.22 -10.25
C PRO A 236 -2.00 19.01 -11.12
N ASN A 237 -2.42 17.89 -10.53
CA ASN A 237 -2.82 16.69 -11.29
C ASN A 237 -4.33 16.50 -11.23
N ILE A 238 -5.06 17.22 -12.10
CA ILE A 238 -6.53 17.35 -12.02
C ILE A 238 -7.21 16.00 -12.27
N LYS A 239 -6.84 15.28 -13.33
CA LYS A 239 -7.44 13.96 -13.65
C LYS A 239 -7.19 12.96 -12.52
N LEU A 240 -5.97 12.89 -11.97
CA LEU A 240 -5.68 11.97 -10.87
C LEU A 240 -6.47 12.34 -9.61
N LYS A 241 -6.61 13.64 -9.29
CA LYS A 241 -7.46 14.11 -8.18
C LYS A 241 -8.91 13.65 -8.34
N THR A 242 -9.47 13.80 -9.54
CA THR A 242 -10.84 13.36 -9.84
C THR A 242 -10.98 11.85 -9.70
N ILE A 243 -10.05 11.07 -10.24
CA ILE A 243 -10.01 9.61 -10.13
C ILE A 243 -9.96 9.17 -8.67
N ILE A 244 -9.10 9.80 -7.86
CA ILE A 244 -9.00 9.50 -6.41
C ILE A 244 -10.35 9.73 -5.73
N ASN A 245 -11.06 10.80 -6.07
CA ASN A 245 -12.37 11.07 -5.48
C ASN A 245 -13.40 10.00 -5.83
N TYR A 246 -13.37 9.43 -7.05
CA TYR A 246 -14.26 8.32 -7.41
C TYR A 246 -13.91 7.05 -6.66
N VAL A 247 -12.62 6.70 -6.62
CA VAL A 247 -12.12 5.51 -5.93
C VAL A 247 -12.34 5.59 -4.41
N ALA A 248 -12.24 6.78 -3.83
CA ALA A 248 -12.48 7.02 -2.42
C ALA A 248 -13.96 7.00 -2.02
N ALA A 249 -14.88 7.02 -2.97
CA ALA A 249 -16.33 7.01 -2.72
C ALA A 249 -16.89 5.59 -2.44
N ASN A 250 -16.07 4.66 -1.96
CA ASN A 250 -16.44 3.27 -1.70
C ASN A 250 -17.41 3.06 -0.53
N ALA A 251 -17.72 4.10 0.25
CA ALA A 251 -18.77 4.08 1.27
C ALA A 251 -20.18 4.17 0.67
N LEU A 252 -20.31 4.47 -0.63
CA LEU A 252 -21.59 4.51 -1.32
C LEU A 252 -22.22 3.13 -1.45
N GLN A 253 -23.53 3.09 -1.69
CA GLN A 253 -24.22 1.85 -2.03
C GLN A 253 -23.60 1.23 -3.30
N PRO A 254 -23.60 -0.11 -3.44
CA PRO A 254 -22.87 -0.79 -4.52
C PRO A 254 -23.15 -0.24 -5.93
N ASN A 255 -24.41 0.05 -6.26
CA ASN A 255 -24.79 0.60 -7.57
C ASN A 255 -24.32 2.05 -7.76
N ASP A 256 -24.40 2.87 -6.71
CA ASP A 256 -23.94 4.27 -6.74
C ASP A 256 -22.42 4.35 -6.83
N TYR A 257 -21.72 3.42 -6.18
CA TYR A 257 -20.26 3.27 -6.28
C TYR A 257 -19.83 2.83 -7.68
N LEU A 258 -20.51 1.83 -8.27
CA LEU A 258 -20.25 1.43 -9.66
C LEU A 258 -20.46 2.59 -10.64
N ALA A 259 -21.55 3.35 -10.51
CA ALA A 259 -21.81 4.52 -11.36
C ALA A 259 -20.73 5.62 -11.21
N LYS A 260 -20.05 5.71 -10.05
CA LYS A 260 -18.88 6.58 -9.88
C LYS A 260 -17.64 6.00 -10.56
N LEU A 261 -17.43 4.69 -10.46
CA LEU A 261 -16.30 4.02 -11.10
C LEU A 261 -16.42 4.04 -12.63
N GLU A 262 -17.62 3.96 -13.20
CA GLU A 262 -17.84 4.10 -14.65
C GLU A 262 -17.31 5.45 -15.19
N LYS A 263 -17.33 6.51 -14.39
CA LYS A 263 -16.79 7.83 -14.79
C LYS A 263 -15.27 7.84 -14.91
N VAL A 264 -14.57 6.88 -14.31
CA VAL A 264 -13.13 6.74 -14.48
C VAL A 264 -12.77 6.43 -15.93
N GLU A 265 -13.62 5.70 -16.66
CA GLU A 265 -13.41 5.42 -18.09
C GLU A 265 -13.29 6.70 -18.92
N GLU A 266 -14.06 7.73 -18.58
CA GLU A 266 -13.96 9.05 -19.21
C GLU A 266 -12.68 9.78 -18.77
N ASP A 267 -12.31 9.67 -17.49
CA ASP A 267 -11.15 10.37 -16.94
C ASP A 267 -9.79 9.76 -17.32
N ILE A 268 -9.74 8.51 -17.77
CA ILE A 268 -8.53 7.87 -18.35
C ILE A 268 -8.40 8.07 -19.86
N GLN A 269 -9.41 8.63 -20.53
CA GLN A 269 -9.36 8.96 -21.95
C GLN A 269 -8.63 10.29 -22.20
N ASP A 270 -7.93 10.33 -23.34
CA ASP A 270 -7.34 11.53 -23.91
C ASP A 270 -8.44 12.51 -24.31
N PRO A 271 -8.45 13.76 -23.80
CA PRO A 271 -9.49 14.74 -24.12
C PRO A 271 -9.55 15.19 -25.59
N ILE A 272 -8.52 14.90 -26.38
CA ILE A 272 -8.46 15.29 -27.81
C ILE A 272 -8.95 14.13 -28.69
N GLN A 273 -8.47 12.91 -28.46
CA GLN A 273 -8.75 11.73 -29.28
C GLN A 273 -9.87 10.83 -28.72
N PHE A 274 -10.27 11.01 -27.46
CA PHE A 274 -11.29 10.20 -26.76
C PHE A 274 -10.95 8.70 -26.72
N VAL A 275 -9.66 8.38 -26.65
CA VAL A 275 -9.15 7.01 -26.47
C VAL A 275 -8.39 6.91 -25.17
N THR A 276 -8.38 5.74 -24.52
CA THR A 276 -7.60 5.51 -23.30
C THR A 276 -6.13 5.86 -23.52
N MET A 277 -5.59 6.73 -22.67
CA MET A 277 -4.19 7.15 -22.76
C MET A 277 -3.24 5.97 -22.49
N LYS A 278 -2.23 5.80 -23.34
CA LYS A 278 -1.14 4.82 -23.15
C LYS A 278 0.08 5.49 -22.52
N ASN A 279 0.38 6.71 -22.96
CA ASN A 279 1.49 7.52 -22.46
C ASN A 279 0.94 8.86 -21.97
N PRO A 280 0.28 8.89 -20.80
CA PRO A 280 -0.29 10.13 -20.29
C PRO A 280 0.84 11.10 -19.92
N VAL A 281 0.73 12.33 -20.43
CA VAL A 281 1.56 13.48 -20.05
C VAL A 281 0.68 14.57 -19.47
N LEU A 282 1.19 15.26 -18.46
CA LEU A 282 0.55 16.37 -17.78
C LEU A 282 1.02 17.68 -18.42
N SER A 283 0.06 18.53 -18.79
CA SER A 283 0.35 19.90 -19.20
C SER A 283 0.47 20.81 -17.97
N PRO A 284 1.07 22.00 -18.10
CA PRO A 284 1.17 23.00 -17.03
C PRO A 284 -0.18 23.46 -16.47
N SER A 285 -1.26 23.29 -17.24
CA SER A 285 -2.62 23.59 -16.78
C SER A 285 -3.15 22.57 -15.77
N GLY A 286 -2.46 21.44 -15.64
CA GLY A 286 -2.81 20.31 -14.78
C GLY A 286 -3.73 19.26 -15.41
N TYR A 287 -4.05 19.38 -16.71
CA TYR A 287 -4.74 18.34 -17.46
C TYR A 287 -3.78 17.33 -18.07
N SER A 288 -4.21 16.07 -18.13
CA SER A 288 -3.44 14.99 -18.79
C SER A 288 -4.01 14.64 -20.15
N TYR A 289 -3.10 14.29 -21.05
CA TYR A 289 -3.35 13.95 -22.45
C TYR A 289 -2.51 12.75 -22.86
N GLU A 290 -2.90 12.07 -23.93
CA GLU A 290 -1.98 11.16 -24.62
C GLU A 290 -0.84 11.97 -25.24
N GLN A 291 0.41 11.57 -24.98
CA GLN A 291 1.61 12.31 -25.41
C GLN A 291 1.56 12.71 -26.89
N SER A 292 1.36 11.73 -27.77
CA SER A 292 1.35 11.97 -29.22
C SER A 292 0.23 12.94 -29.64
N SER A 293 -0.90 12.92 -28.94
CA SER A 293 -2.08 13.74 -29.22
C SER A 293 -1.83 15.22 -28.88
N ILE A 294 -1.32 15.49 -27.67
CA ILE A 294 -1.05 16.88 -27.25
C ILE A 294 0.14 17.48 -27.99
N GLU A 295 1.16 16.69 -28.34
CA GLU A 295 2.28 17.13 -29.16
C GLU A 295 1.83 17.54 -30.58
N GLN A 296 0.92 16.75 -31.18
CA GLN A 296 0.29 17.11 -32.46
C GLN A 296 -0.56 18.38 -32.33
N TRP A 297 -1.33 18.53 -31.25
CA TRP A 297 -2.09 19.74 -30.98
C TRP A 297 -1.18 20.98 -30.90
N ILE A 298 -0.13 20.92 -30.09
CA ILE A 298 0.86 22.00 -29.93
C ILE A 298 1.46 22.35 -31.29
N SER A 299 1.90 21.33 -32.06
CA SER A 299 2.46 21.51 -33.39
C SER A 299 1.47 22.20 -34.34
N SER A 300 0.19 21.79 -34.32
CA SER A 300 -0.86 22.38 -35.17
C SER A 300 -1.10 23.87 -34.91
N LYS A 301 -0.83 24.35 -33.68
CA LYS A 301 -0.94 25.77 -33.33
C LYS A 301 0.29 26.59 -33.70
N GLN A 302 1.38 25.93 -34.08
CA GLN A 302 2.62 26.57 -34.54
C GLN A 302 2.70 26.67 -36.07
N ILE A 303 1.97 25.81 -36.80
CA ILE A 303 1.94 25.81 -38.27
C ILE A 303 1.36 27.14 -38.78
N GLY A 304 2.13 27.86 -39.60
CA GLY A 304 1.71 29.11 -40.25
C GLY A 304 2.05 30.40 -39.48
N LEU A 305 2.69 30.30 -38.31
CA LEU A 305 3.19 31.48 -37.61
C LEU A 305 4.57 31.90 -38.17
N PRO A 306 4.79 33.19 -38.48
CA PRO A 306 6.12 33.67 -38.83
C PRO A 306 7.08 33.40 -37.67
N VAL A 307 8.32 33.00 -37.97
CA VAL A 307 9.37 32.60 -37.00
C VAL A 307 9.61 33.66 -35.90
N TRP A 308 9.23 34.91 -36.15
CA TRP A 308 9.40 36.05 -35.24
C TRP A 308 8.13 36.36 -34.40
N GLY A 309 7.04 35.61 -34.61
CA GLY A 309 5.75 35.73 -33.91
C GLY A 309 5.57 34.76 -32.75
N ASN A 310 6.67 34.31 -32.13
CA ASN A 310 6.69 33.31 -31.04
C ASN A 310 6.00 33.74 -29.72
N ALA A 311 5.30 34.88 -29.71
CA ALA A 311 4.57 35.38 -28.55
C ALA A 311 3.11 34.89 -28.46
N GLN A 312 2.54 34.29 -29.51
CA GLN A 312 1.14 33.87 -29.47
C GLN A 312 0.93 32.68 -28.52
N PRO A 313 0.05 32.78 -27.51
CA PRO A 313 -0.17 31.70 -26.55
C PRO A 313 -0.63 30.42 -27.25
N ILE A 314 -0.16 29.28 -26.77
CA ILE A 314 -0.68 27.97 -27.19
C ILE A 314 -1.69 27.55 -26.13
N PRO A 315 -3.00 27.58 -26.43
CA PRO A 315 -4.00 27.24 -25.44
C PRO A 315 -4.02 25.72 -25.23
N ASP A 316 -4.03 25.33 -23.96
CA ASP A 316 -4.40 24.00 -23.52
C ASP A 316 -5.80 23.63 -24.08
N PRO A 317 -5.99 22.43 -24.66
CA PRO A 317 -7.25 22.03 -25.28
C PRO A 317 -8.47 22.17 -24.37
N VAL A 318 -8.32 21.86 -23.08
CA VAL A 318 -9.41 21.83 -22.10
C VAL A 318 -9.52 23.15 -21.34
N THR A 319 -8.43 23.58 -20.70
CA THR A 319 -8.45 24.72 -19.77
C THR A 319 -8.28 26.07 -20.47
N ARG A 320 -7.84 26.06 -21.74
CA ARG A 320 -7.47 27.26 -22.52
C ARG A 320 -6.30 28.07 -21.93
N LEU A 321 -5.68 27.60 -20.85
CA LEU A 321 -4.50 28.22 -20.27
C LEU A 321 -3.32 28.13 -21.25
N ASN A 322 -2.47 29.15 -21.25
CA ASN A 322 -1.29 29.15 -22.11
C ASN A 322 -0.29 28.11 -21.61
N ILE A 323 0.05 27.13 -22.46
CA ILE A 323 1.03 26.08 -22.17
C ILE A 323 2.31 26.23 -23.00
N ARG A 324 2.46 27.34 -23.73
CA ARG A 324 3.67 27.63 -24.51
C ARG A 324 4.90 27.68 -23.59
N ASP A 325 6.03 27.18 -24.12
CA ASP A 325 7.37 27.21 -23.51
C ASP A 325 7.48 26.53 -22.14
N MET A 326 6.44 25.80 -21.73
CA MET A 326 6.41 25.03 -20.50
C MET A 326 6.46 23.54 -20.85
N PRO A 327 7.25 22.73 -20.11
CA PRO A 327 7.41 21.32 -20.43
C PRO A 327 6.11 20.56 -20.22
N LEU A 328 5.80 19.64 -21.14
CA LEU A 328 4.92 18.51 -20.86
C LEU A 328 5.67 17.52 -19.98
N VAL A 329 5.02 17.03 -18.93
CA VAL A 329 5.65 16.18 -17.93
C VAL A 329 5.05 14.79 -17.98
N PRO A 330 5.83 13.70 -17.99
CA PRO A 330 5.27 12.35 -17.88
C PRO A 330 4.38 12.23 -16.63
N ASN A 331 3.14 11.76 -16.78
CA ASN A 331 2.25 11.52 -15.63
C ASN A 331 2.38 10.05 -15.19
N VAL A 332 3.46 9.77 -14.46
CA VAL A 332 3.84 8.39 -14.09
C VAL A 332 2.73 7.70 -13.31
N ASN A 333 2.14 8.41 -12.35
CA ASN A 333 1.07 7.89 -11.50
C ASN A 333 -0.21 7.60 -12.30
N LEU A 334 -0.63 8.48 -13.21
CA LEU A 334 -1.80 8.20 -14.05
C LEU A 334 -1.56 6.99 -14.98
N ARG A 335 -0.36 6.85 -15.53
CA ARG A 335 0.00 5.66 -16.33
C ARG A 335 -0.10 4.37 -15.51
N LEU A 336 0.43 4.37 -14.30
CA LEU A 336 0.33 3.23 -13.38
C LEU A 336 -1.13 2.90 -13.06
N PHE A 337 -1.95 3.93 -12.83
CA PHE A 337 -3.38 3.76 -12.59
C PHE A 337 -4.09 3.12 -13.77
N ILE A 338 -3.89 3.66 -14.99
CA ILE A 338 -4.52 3.14 -16.22
C ILE A 338 -4.17 1.67 -16.44
N ASN A 339 -2.92 1.29 -16.20
CA ASN A 339 -2.49 -0.10 -16.37
C ASN A 339 -3.15 -1.05 -15.36
N ALA A 340 -3.45 -0.58 -14.15
CA ALA A 340 -4.08 -1.38 -13.10
C ALA A 340 -5.63 -1.32 -13.13
N TRP A 341 -6.21 -0.38 -13.90
CA TRP A 341 -7.63 -0.09 -13.90
C TRP A 341 -8.52 -1.25 -14.38
N PRO A 342 -8.23 -1.95 -15.49
CA PRO A 342 -9.12 -3.00 -16.00
C PRO A 342 -9.36 -4.12 -14.98
N ASP A 343 -8.29 -4.59 -14.34
CA ASP A 343 -8.36 -5.66 -13.34
C ASP A 343 -9.17 -5.20 -12.10
N PHE A 344 -8.93 -3.97 -11.64
CA PHE A 344 -9.65 -3.40 -10.52
C PHE A 344 -11.14 -3.22 -10.81
N TYR A 345 -11.48 -2.67 -11.98
CA TYR A 345 -12.86 -2.38 -12.35
C TYR A 345 -13.69 -3.66 -12.46
N GLU A 346 -13.16 -4.70 -13.11
CA GLU A 346 -13.85 -5.98 -13.23
C GLU A 346 -14.03 -6.67 -11.87
N GLU A 347 -13.03 -6.62 -10.98
CA GLU A 347 -13.16 -7.13 -9.61
C GLU A 347 -14.31 -6.45 -8.85
N LYS A 348 -14.37 -5.11 -8.90
CA LYS A 348 -15.43 -4.35 -8.22
C LYS A 348 -16.80 -4.55 -8.86
N ARG A 349 -16.87 -4.61 -10.19
CA ARG A 349 -18.09 -4.95 -10.92
C ARG A 349 -18.66 -6.30 -10.47
N HIS A 350 -17.84 -7.34 -10.41
CA HIS A 350 -18.26 -8.66 -9.96
C HIS A 350 -18.70 -8.67 -8.49
N SER A 351 -17.94 -8.02 -7.61
CA SER A 351 -18.26 -7.92 -6.19
C SER A 351 -19.63 -7.26 -5.95
N CYS A 352 -19.87 -6.11 -6.59
CA CYS A 352 -21.13 -5.38 -6.47
C CYS A 352 -22.32 -6.18 -7.04
N GLN A 353 -22.13 -6.90 -8.16
CA GLN A 353 -23.18 -7.76 -8.74
C GLN A 353 -23.55 -8.95 -7.86
N GLN A 354 -22.59 -9.50 -7.10
CA GLN A 354 -22.85 -10.59 -6.15
C GLN A 354 -23.60 -10.08 -4.91
N SER A 355 -23.23 -8.91 -4.39
CA SER A 355 -23.93 -8.27 -3.26
C SER A 355 -25.40 -7.96 -3.58
N CYS A 356 -25.71 -7.55 -4.82
CA CYS A 356 -27.09 -7.28 -5.24
C CYS A 356 -27.96 -8.52 -5.46
N LYS A 357 -27.38 -9.73 -5.53
CA LYS A 357 -28.13 -11.01 -5.69
C LYS A 357 -28.48 -11.71 -4.38
N ASN A 358 -27.86 -11.28 -3.27
CA ASN A 358 -28.05 -11.88 -1.95
C ASN A 358 -29.09 -11.13 -1.09
N PHE A 359 -29.91 -10.27 -1.70
CA PHE A 359 -31.03 -9.57 -1.08
C PHE A 359 -32.34 -9.93 -1.75
#